data_AF-A0A653DWW8-F1
#
_entry.id   AF-A0A653DWW8-F1
#
_cell.length_a   1.000
_cell.length_b   1.000
_cell.length_c   1.000
_cell.angle_alpha   90.00
_cell.angle_beta   90.00
_cell.angle_gamma   90.00
#
_symmetry.space_group_name_H-M   'P 1'
#
loop_
_entity.id
_entity.type
_entity.pdbx_description
1 polymer ?
#
loop_
_entity_poly.entity_id
_entity_poly.type
_entity_poly.pdbx_seq_one_letter_code
_entity_poly.pdbx_strand_id
1 'polypeptide(L)'
;MVSLFENYEQQYSVLTADITSQVGLLTASATKDRRQLISKIEKHVEEAQELLEQMELEVREVEPTKRQRCRTKLDCYRAELKRLTLDYIKARSVRQGVLYDSAEELNDVRISSDQKQRLLENSESLERSNKKLEQGYKVIIETQEIGNQVLKNLGEQRETIQRSRNRLREHDEDLGRSGKLMNAMIMRSLQQKVILIAVLVCFFLMLCIGLYLGFKRN
;
A
#
# COMPACT_ATOMS: atom_id res chain seq x y z
N MET A 1 23.34 5.64 -1.43
CA MET A 1 22.66 6.23 -2.60
C MET A 1 21.17 6.02 -2.40
N VAL A 2 20.40 7.11 -2.31
CA VAL A 2 18.93 7.06 -2.32
C VAL A 2 18.52 6.51 -3.69
N SER A 3 17.62 5.54 -3.73
CA SER A 3 17.17 5.00 -5.02
C SER A 3 16.41 6.08 -5.79
N LEU A 4 16.54 6.14 -7.13
CA LEU A 4 15.87 7.16 -7.94
C LEU A 4 14.35 7.15 -7.72
N PHE A 5 13.79 5.96 -7.50
CA PHE A 5 12.41 5.75 -7.06
C PHE A 5 12.05 6.50 -5.76
N GLU A 6 12.89 6.45 -4.72
CA GLU A 6 12.64 7.17 -3.46
C GLU A 6 12.70 8.69 -3.65
N ASN A 7 13.52 9.18 -4.58
CA ASN A 7 13.56 10.61 -4.90
C ASN A 7 12.25 11.06 -5.56
N TYR A 8 11.75 10.29 -6.54
CA TYR A 8 10.45 10.56 -7.16
C TYR A 8 9.29 10.41 -6.16
N GLU A 9 9.35 9.45 -5.23
CA GLU A 9 8.39 9.28 -4.14
C GLU A 9 8.32 10.54 -3.26
N GLN A 10 9.48 11.11 -2.91
CA GLN A 10 9.55 12.34 -2.12
C GLN A 10 8.98 13.54 -2.88
N GLN A 11 9.33 13.71 -4.16
CA GLN A 11 8.81 14.79 -4.99
C GLN A 11 7.28 14.69 -5.14
N TYR A 12 6.77 13.49 -5.39
CA TYR A 12 5.34 13.21 -5.49
C TYR A 12 4.60 13.58 -4.20
N SER A 13 5.15 13.21 -3.04
CA SER A 13 4.54 13.54 -1.74
C SER A 13 4.44 15.03 -1.46
N VAL A 14 5.42 15.83 -1.91
CA VAL A 14 5.36 17.29 -1.77
C VAL A 14 4.26 17.85 -2.67
N LEU A 15 4.21 17.36 -3.90
CA LEU A 15 3.27 17.83 -4.91
C LEU A 15 1.81 17.51 -4.54
N THR A 16 1.52 16.32 -4.00
CA THR A 16 0.16 15.98 -3.54
C THR A 16 -0.26 16.77 -2.31
N ALA A 17 0.67 17.11 -1.41
CA ALA A 17 0.40 18.01 -0.29
C ALA A 17 0.06 19.42 -0.78
N ASP A 18 0.80 19.94 -1.75
CA ASP A 18 0.53 21.24 -2.37
C ASP A 18 -0.81 21.27 -3.11
N ILE A 19 -1.14 20.22 -3.89
CA ILE A 19 -2.45 20.09 -4.54
C ILE A 19 -3.56 20.09 -3.48
N THR A 20 -3.43 19.31 -2.41
CA THR A 20 -4.44 19.23 -1.35
C THR A 20 -4.68 20.59 -0.69
N SER A 21 -3.59 21.30 -0.37
CA SER A 21 -3.65 22.64 0.22
C SER A 21 -4.32 23.64 -0.72
N GLN A 22 -3.92 23.65 -2.00
CA GLN A 22 -4.49 24.53 -3.02
C GLN A 22 -5.97 24.22 -3.30
N VAL A 23 -6.40 22.95 -3.27
CA VAL A 23 -7.82 22.57 -3.39
C VAL A 23 -8.64 23.06 -2.18
N GLY A 24 -8.07 23.00 -0.98
CA GLY A 24 -8.68 23.61 0.21
C GLY A 24 -8.84 25.13 0.07
N LEU A 25 -7.79 25.81 -0.38
CA LEU A 25 -7.80 27.24 -0.67
C LEU A 25 -8.77 27.60 -1.81
N LEU A 26 -8.92 26.74 -2.82
CA LEU A 26 -9.85 26.92 -3.95
C LEU A 26 -11.30 26.94 -3.48
N THR A 27 -11.60 26.13 -2.47
CA THR A 27 -12.93 26.06 -1.84
C THR A 27 -13.22 27.34 -1.05
N ALA A 28 -12.20 27.94 -0.43
CA ALA A 28 -12.31 29.15 0.38
C ALA A 28 -12.23 30.49 -0.41
N SER A 29 -11.43 30.58 -1.47
CA SER A 29 -11.00 31.86 -2.10
C SER A 29 -12.02 32.54 -3.04
N ALA A 30 -12.07 33.87 -3.01
CA ALA A 30 -12.88 34.72 -3.89
C ALA A 30 -12.37 34.75 -5.35
N THR A 31 -13.22 35.21 -6.27
CA THR A 31 -13.20 34.96 -7.72
C THR A 31 -11.91 35.34 -8.47
N LYS A 32 -11.12 36.31 -7.99
CA LYS A 32 -9.96 36.87 -8.71
C LYS A 32 -8.71 35.98 -8.65
N ASP A 33 -8.44 35.37 -7.50
CA ASP A 33 -7.28 34.47 -7.31
C ASP A 33 -7.59 33.03 -7.74
N ARG A 34 -8.88 32.71 -7.88
CA ARG A 34 -9.39 31.37 -8.24
C ARG A 34 -8.83 30.87 -9.57
N ARG A 35 -8.75 31.74 -10.60
CA ARG A 35 -8.27 31.34 -11.93
C ARG A 35 -6.77 30.99 -11.91
N GLN A 36 -5.98 31.73 -11.15
CA GLN A 36 -4.56 31.44 -10.94
C GLN A 36 -4.39 30.15 -10.11
N LEU A 37 -5.22 29.95 -9.09
CA LEU A 37 -5.21 28.74 -8.27
C LEU A 37 -5.56 27.49 -9.09
N ILE A 38 -6.58 27.57 -9.95
CA ILE A 38 -6.96 26.48 -10.87
C ILE A 38 -5.78 26.14 -11.79
N SER A 39 -5.14 27.13 -12.40
CA SER A 39 -3.99 26.89 -13.29
C SER A 39 -2.80 26.26 -12.56
N LYS A 40 -2.56 26.65 -11.29
CA LYS A 40 -1.50 26.04 -10.46
C LYS A 40 -1.83 24.59 -10.12
N ILE A 41 -3.07 24.30 -9.71
CA ILE A 41 -3.52 22.94 -9.41
C ILE A 41 -3.41 22.04 -10.65
N GLU A 42 -3.86 22.51 -11.80
CA GLU A 42 -3.78 21.77 -13.07
C GLU A 42 -2.32 21.43 -13.42
N LYS A 43 -1.40 22.40 -13.28
CA LYS A 43 0.03 22.18 -13.50
C LYS A 43 0.63 21.15 -12.53
N HIS A 44 0.31 21.25 -11.24
CA HIS A 44 0.83 20.28 -10.26
C HIS A 44 0.24 18.89 -10.44
N VAL A 45 -1.01 18.77 -10.91
CA VAL A 45 -1.59 17.47 -11.26
C VAL A 45 -0.87 16.84 -12.46
N GLU A 46 -0.51 17.64 -13.47
CA GLU A 46 0.28 17.18 -14.62
C GLU A 46 1.69 16.74 -14.21
N GLU A 47 2.40 17.58 -13.45
CA GLU A 47 3.72 17.24 -12.86
C GLU A 47 3.67 15.95 -12.02
N ALA A 48 2.56 15.70 -11.29
CA ALA A 48 2.37 14.49 -10.49
C ALA A 48 2.14 13.25 -11.36
N GLN A 49 1.47 13.41 -12.51
CA GLN A 49 1.31 12.34 -13.49
C GLN A 49 2.65 11.96 -14.12
N GLU A 50 3.46 12.95 -14.51
CA GLU A 50 4.80 12.72 -15.05
C GLU A 50 5.69 11.97 -14.04
N LEU A 51 5.65 12.34 -12.76
CA LEU A 51 6.38 11.62 -11.71
C LEU A 51 5.92 10.17 -11.53
N LEU A 52 4.62 9.89 -11.69
CA LEU A 52 4.10 8.51 -11.66
C LEU A 52 4.58 7.67 -12.85
N GLU A 53 4.68 8.27 -14.03
CA GLU A 53 5.24 7.63 -15.22
C GLU A 53 6.74 7.34 -15.04
N GLN A 54 7.49 8.30 -14.52
CA GLN A 54 8.92 8.14 -14.17
C GLN A 54 9.11 7.01 -13.14
N MET A 55 8.30 6.98 -12.07
CA MET A 55 8.31 5.89 -11.10
C MET A 55 8.01 4.54 -11.73
N GLU A 56 7.13 4.47 -12.74
CA GLU A 56 6.78 3.20 -13.41
C GLU A 56 7.94 2.66 -14.24
N LEU A 57 8.68 3.54 -14.90
CA LEU A 57 9.90 3.18 -15.63
C LEU A 57 10.95 2.62 -14.67
N GLU A 58 11.20 3.31 -13.56
CA GLU A 58 12.17 2.88 -12.54
C GLU A 58 11.82 1.53 -11.91
N VAL A 59 10.54 1.25 -11.67
CA VAL A 59 10.09 -0.04 -11.11
C VAL A 59 10.47 -1.23 -12.00
N ARG A 60 10.67 -1.03 -13.30
CA ARG A 60 11.12 -2.09 -14.22
C ARG A 60 12.59 -2.45 -13.99
N GLU A 61 13.41 -1.46 -13.61
CA GLU A 61 14.84 -1.62 -13.35
C GLU A 61 15.14 -2.13 -11.94
N VAL A 62 14.20 -1.97 -11.00
CA VAL A 62 14.32 -2.47 -9.63
C VAL A 62 14.38 -4.00 -9.56
N GLU A 63 15.19 -4.51 -8.63
CA GLU A 63 15.37 -5.93 -8.30
C GLU A 63 14.01 -6.66 -8.10
N PRO A 64 13.85 -7.90 -8.63
CA PRO A 64 12.58 -8.63 -8.58
C PRO A 64 12.00 -8.83 -7.18
N THR A 65 12.85 -8.89 -6.15
CA THR A 65 12.45 -9.00 -4.74
C THR A 65 11.73 -7.76 -4.20
N LYS A 66 12.09 -6.56 -4.69
CA LYS A 66 11.51 -5.27 -4.27
C LYS A 66 10.44 -4.76 -5.22
N ARG A 67 10.45 -5.23 -6.47
CA ARG A 67 9.55 -4.81 -7.56
C ARG A 67 8.06 -4.90 -7.20
N GLN A 68 7.63 -6.00 -6.57
CA GLN A 68 6.22 -6.18 -6.21
C GLN A 68 5.75 -5.12 -5.20
N ARG A 69 6.60 -4.79 -4.21
CA ARG A 69 6.31 -3.76 -3.21
C ARG A 69 6.23 -2.37 -3.85
N CYS A 70 7.17 -2.04 -4.75
CA CYS A 70 7.15 -0.76 -5.45
C CYS A 70 5.95 -0.63 -6.41
N ARG A 71 5.53 -1.71 -7.08
CA ARG A 71 4.29 -1.73 -7.87
C ARG A 71 3.06 -1.44 -7.03
N THR A 72 2.92 -2.08 -5.86
CA THR A 72 1.80 -1.81 -4.96
C THR A 72 1.78 -0.35 -4.50
N LYS A 73 2.94 0.23 -4.15
CA LYS A 73 3.04 1.66 -3.82
C LYS A 73 2.58 2.54 -4.99
N LEU A 74 3.02 2.23 -6.21
CA LEU A 74 2.68 2.99 -7.41
C LEU A 74 1.17 2.93 -7.71
N ASP A 75 0.54 1.77 -7.54
CA ASP A 75 -0.92 1.62 -7.66
C ASP A 75 -1.66 2.48 -6.60
N CYS A 76 -1.15 2.52 -5.37
CA CYS A 76 -1.70 3.39 -4.32
C CYS A 76 -1.57 4.88 -4.67
N TYR A 77 -0.42 5.33 -5.17
CA TYR A 77 -0.21 6.72 -5.58
C TYR A 77 -1.09 7.09 -6.79
N ARG A 78 -1.29 6.19 -7.76
CA ARG A 78 -2.25 6.41 -8.85
C ARG A 78 -3.66 6.62 -8.33
N ALA A 79 -4.11 5.77 -7.40
CA ALA A 79 -5.43 5.91 -6.78
C ALA A 79 -5.56 7.23 -5.99
N GLU A 80 -4.51 7.62 -5.27
CA GLU A 80 -4.45 8.88 -4.53
C GLU A 80 -4.55 10.09 -5.47
N LEU A 81 -3.73 10.15 -6.52
CA LEU A 81 -3.78 11.27 -7.48
C LEU A 81 -5.16 11.39 -8.14
N LYS A 82 -5.77 10.27 -8.54
CA LYS A 82 -7.14 10.27 -9.08
C LYS A 82 -8.15 10.83 -8.07
N ARG A 83 -8.04 10.46 -6.78
CA ARG A 83 -8.89 11.01 -5.72
C ARG A 83 -8.71 12.52 -5.58
N LEU A 84 -7.47 13.02 -5.53
CA LEU A 84 -7.20 14.46 -5.46
C LEU A 84 -7.79 15.20 -6.67
N THR A 85 -7.68 14.62 -7.88
CA THR A 85 -8.28 15.21 -9.09
C THR A 85 -9.80 15.27 -9.01
N LEU A 86 -10.47 14.25 -8.46
CA LEU A 86 -11.92 14.29 -8.22
C LEU A 86 -12.30 15.35 -7.18
N ASP A 87 -11.54 15.47 -6.10
CA ASP A 87 -11.77 16.47 -5.07
C ASP A 87 -11.58 17.90 -5.62
N TYR A 88 -10.57 18.11 -6.48
CA TYR A 88 -10.39 19.33 -7.26
C TYR A 88 -11.60 19.64 -8.15
N ILE A 89 -12.10 18.67 -8.94
CA ILE A 89 -13.25 18.86 -9.83
C ILE A 89 -14.50 19.25 -9.02
N LYS A 90 -14.73 18.63 -7.86
CA LYS A 90 -15.83 18.99 -6.96
C LYS A 90 -15.68 20.40 -6.40
N ALA A 91 -14.50 20.77 -5.89
CA ALA A 91 -14.21 22.12 -5.41
C ALA A 91 -14.36 23.18 -6.52
N ARG A 92 -14.10 22.78 -7.77
CA ARG A 92 -14.34 23.62 -8.94
C ARG A 92 -15.82 23.81 -9.26
N SER A 93 -16.64 22.76 -9.19
CA SER A 93 -18.06 22.77 -9.58
C SER A 93 -18.99 23.39 -8.53
N VAL A 94 -18.78 23.13 -7.23
CA VAL A 94 -19.64 23.61 -6.13
C VAL A 94 -19.82 25.13 -6.18
N ARG A 95 -18.73 25.88 -6.39
CA ARG A 95 -18.82 27.35 -6.44
C ARG A 95 -19.33 27.90 -7.77
N GLN A 96 -19.22 27.13 -8.85
CA GLN A 96 -19.78 27.52 -10.15
C GLN A 96 -21.31 27.39 -10.15
N GLY A 97 -21.87 26.43 -9.39
CA GLY A 97 -23.31 26.35 -9.12
C GLY A 97 -23.82 27.49 -8.22
N VAL A 98 -23.10 27.82 -7.14
CA VAL A 98 -23.47 28.93 -6.24
C VAL A 98 -23.40 30.31 -6.93
N LEU A 99 -22.45 30.52 -7.85
CA LEU A 99 -22.36 31.77 -8.62
C LEU A 99 -23.53 31.93 -9.61
N TYR A 100 -24.12 30.83 -10.06
CA TYR A 100 -25.27 30.82 -10.97
C TYR A 100 -26.58 31.05 -10.21
N ASP A 101 -26.76 30.36 -9.09
CA ASP A 101 -27.90 30.52 -8.17
C ASP A 101 -27.99 31.96 -7.61
N SER A 102 -26.84 32.55 -7.26
CA SER A 102 -26.76 33.95 -6.78
C SER A 102 -26.89 35.00 -7.90
N ALA A 103 -26.71 34.62 -9.18
CA ALA A 103 -26.93 35.50 -10.33
C ALA A 103 -28.39 35.48 -10.82
N GLU A 104 -29.12 34.38 -10.58
CA GLU A 104 -30.55 34.25 -10.86
C GLU A 104 -31.40 35.14 -9.93
N GLU A 105 -31.02 35.28 -8.66
CA GLU A 105 -31.77 36.07 -7.66
C GLU A 105 -31.74 37.60 -7.90
N LEU A 106 -30.83 38.10 -8.75
CA LEU A 106 -30.64 39.53 -9.02
C LEU A 106 -31.31 40.01 -10.32
N ASN A 107 -31.94 39.12 -11.10
CA ASN A 107 -32.32 39.40 -12.49
C ASN A 107 -33.84 39.34 -12.78
N ASP A 108 -34.68 39.47 -11.75
CA ASP A 108 -36.15 39.33 -11.81
C ASP A 108 -36.92 40.57 -12.35
N VAL A 109 -36.28 41.40 -13.19
CA VAL A 109 -36.98 42.52 -13.87
C VAL A 109 -36.45 42.70 -15.30
N ARG A 110 -36.92 41.89 -16.26
CA ARG A 110 -37.24 42.32 -17.66
C ARG A 110 -37.66 41.18 -18.63
N ILE A 111 -38.97 41.13 -18.91
CA ILE A 111 -39.70 40.98 -20.19
C ILE A 111 -39.23 39.94 -21.25
N SER A 112 -39.95 38.82 -21.27
CA SER A 112 -40.51 37.98 -22.38
C SER A 112 -39.72 37.57 -23.64
N SER A 113 -38.85 38.38 -24.25
CA SER A 113 -38.04 37.93 -25.41
C SER A 113 -36.76 37.22 -24.96
N ASP A 114 -36.30 37.59 -23.77
CA ASP A 114 -35.10 37.05 -23.12
C ASP A 114 -35.33 35.61 -22.63
N GLN A 115 -36.58 35.18 -22.40
CA GLN A 115 -36.89 33.81 -21.96
C GLN A 115 -36.44 32.75 -22.96
N LYS A 116 -36.58 32.97 -24.28
CA LYS A 116 -36.16 31.98 -25.29
C LYS A 116 -34.63 31.90 -25.36
N GLN A 117 -33.94 33.03 -25.22
CA GLN A 117 -32.49 33.08 -25.19
C GLN A 117 -31.95 32.50 -23.88
N ARG A 118 -32.59 32.79 -22.74
CA ARG A 118 -32.33 32.17 -21.44
C ARG A 118 -32.56 30.66 -21.43
N LEU A 119 -33.56 30.15 -22.16
CA LEU A 119 -33.78 28.71 -22.30
C LEU A 119 -32.70 28.06 -23.18
N LEU A 120 -32.23 28.74 -24.23
CA LEU A 120 -31.11 28.27 -25.05
C LEU A 120 -29.79 28.29 -24.26
N GLU A 121 -29.52 29.34 -23.50
CA GLU A 121 -28.35 29.46 -22.63
C GLU A 121 -28.39 28.44 -21.48
N ASN A 122 -29.57 28.23 -20.87
CA ASN A 122 -29.77 27.15 -19.90
C ASN A 122 -29.56 25.77 -20.55
N SER A 123 -30.05 25.56 -21.79
CA SER A 123 -29.85 24.29 -22.51
C SER A 123 -28.38 24.04 -22.84
N GLU A 124 -27.64 25.05 -23.28
CA GLU A 124 -26.21 24.94 -23.57
C GLU A 124 -25.40 24.71 -22.28
N SER A 125 -25.74 25.41 -21.20
CA SER A 125 -25.13 25.21 -19.88
C SER A 125 -25.42 23.82 -19.30
N LEU A 126 -26.65 23.33 -19.49
CA LEU A 126 -27.06 21.99 -19.08
C LEU A 126 -26.31 20.93 -19.89
N GLU A 127 -26.18 21.09 -21.20
CA GLU A 127 -25.41 20.17 -22.04
C GLU A 127 -23.93 20.12 -21.61
N ARG A 128 -23.33 21.27 -21.30
CA ARG A 128 -21.95 21.35 -20.78
C ARG A 128 -21.82 20.69 -19.40
N SER A 129 -22.80 20.87 -18.53
CA SER A 129 -22.82 20.23 -17.20
C SER A 129 -23.00 18.72 -17.32
N ASN A 130 -23.83 18.28 -18.26
CA ASN A 130 -24.05 16.86 -18.56
C ASN A 130 -22.77 16.19 -19.10
N LYS A 131 -22.07 16.83 -20.06
CA LYS A 131 -20.75 16.35 -20.54
C LYS A 131 -19.71 16.25 -19.44
N LYS A 132 -19.69 17.21 -18.50
CA LYS A 132 -18.78 17.16 -17.34
C LYS A 132 -19.16 16.06 -16.36
N LEU A 133 -20.45 15.82 -16.14
CA LEU A 133 -20.95 14.71 -15.32
C LEU A 133 -20.61 13.37 -15.94
N GLU A 134 -20.77 13.22 -17.25
CA GLU A 134 -20.41 12.02 -18.01
C GLU A 134 -18.90 11.74 -17.92
N GLN A 135 -18.07 12.78 -18.08
CA GLN A 135 -16.61 12.67 -17.88
C GLN A 135 -16.27 12.29 -16.43
N GLY A 136 -16.92 12.90 -15.44
CA GLY A 136 -16.74 12.57 -14.03
C GLY A 136 -17.14 11.12 -13.72
N TYR A 137 -18.24 10.65 -14.30
CA TYR A 137 -18.71 9.27 -14.17
C TYR A 137 -17.71 8.27 -14.76
N LYS A 138 -17.15 8.56 -15.94
CA LYS A 138 -16.08 7.74 -16.53
C LYS A 138 -14.86 7.65 -15.61
N VAL A 139 -14.41 8.78 -15.05
CA VAL A 139 -13.28 8.80 -14.10
C VAL A 139 -13.60 7.99 -12.83
N ILE A 140 -14.84 8.03 -12.34
CA ILE A 140 -15.27 7.23 -11.19
C ILE A 140 -15.21 5.73 -11.50
N ILE A 141 -15.69 5.29 -12.67
CA ILE A 141 -15.62 3.88 -13.07
C ILE A 141 -14.16 3.42 -13.15
N GLU A 142 -13.30 4.17 -13.83
CA GLU A 142 -11.88 3.84 -13.93
C GLU A 142 -11.20 3.82 -12.55
N THR A 143 -11.66 4.68 -11.62
CA THR A 143 -11.18 4.69 -10.22
C THR A 143 -11.69 3.47 -9.45
N GLN A 144 -12.93 3.05 -9.67
CA GLN A 144 -13.49 1.84 -9.07
C GLN A 144 -12.76 0.58 -9.55
N GLU A 145 -12.39 0.53 -10.82
CA GLU A 145 -11.62 -0.58 -11.39
C GLU A 145 -10.23 -0.70 -10.76
N ILE A 146 -9.48 0.41 -10.67
CA ILE A 146 -8.18 0.46 -9.99
C ILE A 146 -8.33 0.12 -8.51
N GLY A 147 -9.35 0.65 -7.83
CA GLY A 147 -9.64 0.33 -6.44
C GLY A 147 -9.89 -1.16 -6.22
N ASN A 148 -10.65 -1.80 -7.12
CA ASN A 148 -10.85 -3.24 -7.13
C ASN A 148 -9.53 -4.01 -7.33
N GLN A 149 -8.68 -3.54 -8.23
CA GLN A 149 -7.38 -4.16 -8.48
C GLN A 149 -6.44 -4.04 -7.26
N VAL A 150 -6.44 -2.89 -6.59
CA VAL A 150 -5.70 -2.68 -5.33
C VAL A 150 -6.23 -3.61 -4.25
N LEU A 151 -7.55 -3.70 -4.06
CA LEU A 151 -8.16 -4.61 -3.08
C LEU A 151 -7.83 -6.08 -3.37
N LYS A 152 -7.84 -6.48 -4.65
CA LYS A 152 -7.42 -7.81 -5.08
C LYS A 152 -5.96 -8.08 -4.74
N ASN A 153 -5.06 -7.16 -5.08
CA ASN A 153 -3.62 -7.26 -4.77
C ASN A 153 -3.38 -7.36 -3.26
N LEU A 154 -4.10 -6.59 -2.45
CA LEU A 154 -4.03 -6.66 -0.99
C LEU A 154 -4.57 -7.99 -0.45
N GLY A 155 -5.63 -8.54 -1.05
CA GLY A 155 -6.16 -9.86 -0.74
C GLY A 155 -5.14 -10.97 -0.99
N GLU A 156 -4.49 -10.96 -2.17
CA GLU A 156 -3.43 -11.91 -2.53
C GLU A 156 -2.20 -11.78 -1.62
N GLN A 157 -1.83 -10.55 -1.23
CA GLN A 157 -0.77 -10.32 -0.26
C GLN A 157 -1.13 -10.87 1.13
N ARG A 158 -2.36 -10.65 1.60
CA ARG A 158 -2.85 -11.18 2.88
C ARG A 158 -2.82 -12.71 2.88
N GLU A 159 -3.26 -13.34 1.79
CA GLU A 159 -3.23 -14.79 1.65
C GLU A 159 -1.80 -15.33 1.67
N THR A 160 -0.88 -14.66 0.96
CA THR A 160 0.55 -15.00 0.98
C THR A 160 1.13 -14.92 2.40
N ILE A 161 0.82 -13.86 3.15
CA ILE A 161 1.24 -13.70 4.56
C ILE A 161 0.64 -14.81 5.44
N GLN A 162 -0.64 -15.15 5.25
CA GLN A 162 -1.28 -16.23 6.00
C GLN A 162 -0.65 -17.59 5.70
N ARG A 163 -0.36 -17.89 4.43
CA ARG A 163 0.33 -19.13 4.04
C ARG A 163 1.72 -19.22 4.65
N SER A 164 2.50 -18.14 4.62
CA SER A 164 3.82 -18.08 5.26
C SER A 164 3.72 -18.25 6.77
N ARG A 165 2.73 -17.64 7.44
CA ARG A 165 2.47 -17.84 8.88
C ARG A 165 2.08 -19.27 9.21
N ASN A 166 1.23 -19.91 8.40
CA ASN A 166 0.85 -21.31 8.61
C ASN A 166 2.05 -22.24 8.44
N ARG A 167 2.89 -22.03 7.41
CA ARG A 167 4.13 -22.80 7.22
C ARG A 167 5.11 -22.63 8.38
N LEU A 168 5.23 -21.42 8.93
CA LEU A 168 6.04 -21.17 10.13
C LEU A 168 5.49 -21.92 11.35
N ARG A 169 4.16 -21.93 11.53
CA ARG A 169 3.51 -22.65 12.63
C ARG A 169 3.66 -24.17 12.50
N GLU A 170 3.54 -24.71 11.29
CA GLU A 170 3.82 -26.12 11.00
C GLU A 170 5.29 -26.48 11.29
N HIS A 171 6.23 -25.61 10.91
CA HIS A 171 7.64 -25.81 11.25
C HIS A 171 7.92 -25.71 12.77
N ASP A 172 7.23 -24.85 13.52
CA ASP A 172 7.32 -24.83 14.99
C ASP A 172 6.78 -26.12 15.63
N GLU A 173 5.69 -26.67 15.10
CA GLU A 173 5.14 -27.96 15.55
C GLU A 173 6.09 -29.14 15.26
N ASP A 174 6.74 -29.15 14.09
CA ASP A 174 7.73 -30.16 13.69
C ASP A 174 9.07 -30.02 14.45
N LEU A 175 9.49 -28.80 14.78
CA LEU A 175 10.62 -28.55 15.67
C LEU A 175 10.34 -29.07 17.09
N GLY A 176 9.11 -28.88 17.58
CA GLY A 176 8.67 -29.42 18.88
C GLY A 176 8.68 -30.95 18.94
N ARG A 177 8.25 -31.63 17.87
CA ARG A 177 8.33 -33.10 17.75
C ARG A 177 9.76 -33.60 17.60
N SER A 178 10.57 -32.93 16.78
CA SER A 178 11.98 -33.27 16.58
C SER A 178 12.79 -33.09 17.87
N GLY A 179 12.50 -32.05 18.66
CA GLY A 179 13.12 -31.84 19.98
C GLY A 179 12.83 -32.99 20.95
N LYS A 180 11.59 -33.51 20.98
CA LYS A 180 11.23 -34.67 21.82
C LYS A 180 11.92 -35.97 21.39
N LEU A 181 11.97 -36.24 20.09
CA LEU A 181 12.68 -37.41 19.54
C LEU A 181 14.19 -37.33 19.76
N MET A 182 14.77 -36.15 19.57
CA MET A 182 16.20 -35.90 19.79
C MET A 182 16.56 -36.07 21.27
N ASN A 183 15.75 -35.55 22.19
CA ASN A 183 16.01 -35.71 23.63
C ASN A 183 15.91 -37.18 24.07
N ALA A 184 14.98 -37.95 23.49
CA ALA A 184 14.89 -39.40 23.72
C ALA A 184 16.12 -40.16 23.18
N MET A 185 16.65 -39.78 22.01
CA MET A 185 17.90 -40.36 21.47
C MET A 185 19.12 -40.01 22.33
N ILE A 186 19.23 -38.77 22.79
CA ILE A 186 20.32 -38.32 23.68
C ILE A 186 20.29 -39.12 24.99
N MET A 187 19.11 -39.28 25.58
CA MET A 187 18.94 -40.00 26.84
C MET A 187 19.27 -41.49 26.70
N ARG A 188 18.87 -42.13 25.59
CA ARG A 188 19.28 -43.52 25.25
C ARG A 188 20.79 -43.65 25.04
N SER A 189 21.42 -42.68 24.36
CA SER A 189 22.87 -42.66 24.15
C SER A 189 23.64 -42.52 25.47
N LEU A 190 23.16 -41.67 26.38
CA LEU A 190 23.75 -41.50 27.70
C LEU A 190 23.69 -42.81 28.52
N GLN A 191 22.53 -43.48 28.51
CA GLN A 191 22.36 -44.78 29.19
C GLN A 191 23.36 -45.83 28.70
N GLN A 192 23.55 -45.95 27.38
CA GLN A 192 24.53 -46.88 26.81
C GLN A 192 25.97 -46.56 27.25
N LYS A 193 26.33 -45.27 27.30
CA LYS A 193 27.66 -44.84 27.78
C LYS A 193 27.87 -45.17 29.27
N VAL A 194 26.86 -44.95 30.11
CA VAL A 194 26.93 -45.25 31.55
C VAL A 194 27.11 -46.75 31.80
N ILE A 195 26.35 -47.59 31.09
CA ILE A 195 26.47 -49.05 31.20
C ILE A 195 27.89 -49.51 30.81
N LEU A 196 28.45 -48.96 29.73
CA LEU A 196 29.80 -49.31 29.28
C LEU A 196 30.87 -48.95 30.32
N ILE A 197 30.77 -47.75 30.92
CA ILE A 197 31.69 -47.33 32.00
C ILE A 197 31.55 -48.23 33.22
N ALA A 198 30.32 -48.58 33.62
CA ALA A 198 30.08 -49.45 34.76
C ALA A 198 30.70 -50.85 34.58
N VAL A 199 30.58 -51.44 33.39
CA VAL A 199 31.19 -52.74 33.07
C VAL A 199 32.72 -52.67 33.12
N LEU A 200 33.32 -51.59 32.59
CA LEU A 200 34.77 -51.40 32.60
C LEU A 200 35.32 -51.26 34.03
N VAL A 201 34.63 -50.51 34.89
CA VAL A 201 34.97 -50.39 36.32
C VAL A 201 34.87 -51.73 37.04
N CYS A 202 33.83 -52.52 36.77
CA CYS A 202 33.65 -53.85 37.34
C CYS A 202 34.81 -54.80 36.98
N PHE A 203 35.23 -54.79 35.71
CA PHE A 203 36.40 -55.56 35.26
C PHE A 203 37.69 -55.13 35.95
N PHE A 204 37.90 -53.82 36.10
CA PHE A 204 39.05 -53.28 36.81
C PHE A 204 39.09 -53.72 38.27
N LEU A 205 37.95 -53.67 38.97
CA LEU A 205 37.84 -54.13 40.36
C LEU A 205 38.16 -55.61 40.50
N MET A 206 37.66 -56.46 39.60
CA MET A 206 37.97 -57.89 39.60
C MET A 206 39.48 -58.16 39.40
N LEU A 207 40.12 -57.42 38.48
CA LEU A 207 41.57 -57.48 38.27
C LEU A 207 42.36 -57.08 39.52
N CYS A 208 41.98 -55.96 40.15
CA CYS A 208 42.62 -55.48 41.38
C CYS A 208 42.47 -56.48 42.53
N ILE A 209 41.28 -57.06 42.73
CA ILE A 209 41.03 -58.07 43.76
C ILE A 209 41.86 -59.33 43.50
N GLY A 210 41.91 -59.79 42.24
CA GLY A 210 42.71 -60.94 41.84
C GLY A 210 44.20 -60.73 42.11
N LEU A 211 44.74 -59.56 41.76
CA LEU A 211 46.13 -59.20 42.05
C LEU A 211 46.41 -59.11 43.55
N TYR A 212 45.50 -58.51 44.33
CA TYR A 212 45.66 -58.40 45.77
C TYR A 212 45.67 -59.78 46.45
N LEU A 213 44.77 -60.68 46.07
CA LEU A 213 44.74 -62.05 46.59
C LEU A 213 45.96 -62.86 46.15
N GLY A 214 46.42 -62.68 44.91
CA GLY A 214 47.63 -63.32 44.41
C GLY A 214 48.89 -62.88 45.15
N PHE A 215 49.05 -61.57 45.37
CA PHE A 215 50.18 -61.01 46.10
C PHE A 215 50.16 -61.36 47.59
N LYS A 216 48.99 -61.54 48.18
CA LYS A 216 48.85 -61.98 49.58
C LYS A 216 49.11 -63.48 49.79
N ARG A 217 48.99 -64.28 48.72
CA ARG A 217 49.10 -65.75 48.78
C ARG A 217 50.49 -66.27 48.40
N ASN A 218 51.30 -65.48 47.70
CA ASN A 218 52.75 -65.65 47.60
C ASN A 218 53.45 -65.02 48.82
#